data_AF-A0A8J2KXS3-F1
#
_entry.id   AF-A0A8J2KXS3-F1
#
_cell.length_a   1.000
_cell.length_b   1.000
_cell.length_c   1.000
_cell.angle_alpha   90.00
_cell.angle_beta   90.00
_cell.angle_gamma   90.00
#
_symmetry.space_group_name_H-M   'P 1'
#
loop_
_entity.id
_entity.type
_entity.pdbx_description
1 polymer ?
#
loop_
_entity_poly.entity_id
_entity_poly.type
_entity_poly.pdbx_seq_one_letter_code
_entity_poly.pdbx_strand_id
1 'polypeptide(L)'
;MRFAQLVVGPAGTGKSTYCSFMEKHSQIAGAGRVCRVVNLDPAAEHFDYEPLADIRDLISVDDVLEAEDLHLGPNGALVYCWKYLLDNLEWL
;
A
#
# COMPACT_ATOMS: atom_id res chain seq x y z
N MET A 1 1.71 -9.32 -22.32
CA MET A 1 0.49 -8.65 -21.82
C MET A 1 0.69 -8.36 -20.35
N ARG A 2 0.33 -7.17 -19.87
CA ARG A 2 0.46 -6.77 -18.45
C ARG A 2 -0.87 -6.97 -17.75
N PHE A 3 -0.83 -7.44 -16.50
CA PHE A 3 -2.00 -7.66 -15.67
C PHE A 3 -1.81 -6.92 -14.35
N ALA A 4 -2.92 -6.46 -13.77
CA ALA A 4 -2.95 -5.84 -12.45
C ALA A 4 -4.08 -6.47 -11.64
N GLN A 5 -3.87 -6.58 -10.33
CA GLN A 5 -4.87 -7.04 -9.38
C GLN A 5 -4.99 -5.99 -8.29
N LEU A 6 -6.19 -5.48 -8.07
CA LEU A 6 -6.49 -4.63 -6.93
C LEU A 6 -7.03 -5.51 -5.81
N VAL A 7 -6.33 -5.56 -4.68
CA VAL A 7 -6.70 -6.37 -3.52
C VAL A 7 -7.41 -5.47 -2.50
N VAL A 8 -8.72 -5.70 -2.31
CA VAL A 8 -9.58 -4.91 -1.43
C VAL A 8 -10.27 -5.79 -0.39
N GLY A 9 -10.55 -5.22 0.77
CA GLY A 9 -11.21 -5.91 1.87
C GLY A 9 -11.08 -5.13 3.19
N PRO A 10 -11.96 -5.39 4.17
CA PRO A 10 -11.89 -4.79 5.50
C PRO A 10 -10.52 -4.94 6.18
N ALA A 11 -10.27 -4.14 7.22
CA ALA A 11 -9.09 -4.31 8.07
C ALA A 11 -9.06 -5.73 8.66
N GLY A 12 -7.88 -6.34 8.70
CA GLY A 12 -7.70 -7.69 9.27
C GLY A 12 -8.07 -8.87 8.37
N THR A 13 -8.57 -8.69 7.14
CA THR A 13 -8.93 -9.82 6.25
C THR A 13 -7.76 -10.48 5.53
N GLY A 14 -6.51 -10.11 5.86
CA GLY A 14 -5.31 -10.75 5.32
C GLY A 14 -4.86 -10.26 3.94
N LYS A 15 -5.20 -9.02 3.54
CA LYS A 15 -4.79 -8.44 2.25
C LYS A 15 -3.27 -8.47 2.02
N SER A 16 -2.49 -7.96 2.98
CA SER A 16 -1.02 -7.94 2.88
C SER A 16 -0.42 -9.35 2.87
N THR A 17 -0.99 -10.27 3.66
CA THR A 17 -0.63 -11.69 3.66
C THR A 17 -0.87 -12.31 2.29
N TYR A 18 -2.02 -12.06 1.67
CA TYR A 18 -2.34 -12.51 0.33
C TYR A 18 -1.31 -12.00 -0.70
N CYS A 19 -0.97 -10.70 -0.68
CA CYS A 19 0.03 -10.13 -1.58
C CYS A 19 1.40 -10.81 -1.42
N SER A 20 1.87 -11.04 -0.19
CA SER A 20 3.13 -11.76 0.08
C SER A 20 3.12 -13.17 -0.50
N PHE A 21 2.02 -13.92 -0.31
CA PHE A 21 1.91 -15.27 -0.85
C PHE A 21 1.83 -15.30 -2.38
N MET A 22 1.14 -14.33 -3.00
CA MET A 22 1.06 -14.24 -4.45
C MET A 22 2.42 -13.96 -5.08
N GLU A 23 3.21 -13.06 -4.49
CA GLU A 23 4.56 -12.79 -4.95
C GLU A 23 5.45 -14.04 -4.83
N LYS A 24 5.51 -14.66 -3.65
CA LYS A 24 6.29 -15.89 -3.41
C LYS A 24 5.85 -17.03 -4.33
N HIS A 25 4.54 -17.21 -4.52
CA HIS A 25 4.00 -18.23 -5.41
C HIS A 25 4.44 -17.99 -6.86
N SER A 26 4.42 -16.74 -7.34
CA SER A 26 4.85 -16.41 -8.70
C SER A 26 6.33 -16.75 -8.97
N GLN A 27 7.18 -16.62 -7.94
CA GLN A 27 8.60 -16.97 -8.01
C GLN A 27 8.81 -18.49 -8.05
N ILE A 28 8.04 -19.24 -7.25
CA ILE A 28 8.18 -20.71 -7.12
C ILE A 28 7.51 -21.47 -8.27
N ALA A 29 6.38 -20.98 -8.79
CA ALA A 29 5.55 -21.69 -9.77
C ALA A 29 6.19 -21.89 -11.15
N GLY A 30 7.46 -21.54 -11.34
CA GLY A 30 8.25 -21.88 -12.53
C GLY A 30 7.80 -21.22 -13.84
N ALA A 31 6.80 -20.33 -13.79
CA ALA A 31 6.19 -19.73 -14.98
C ALA A 31 6.93 -18.48 -15.51
N GLY A 32 8.05 -18.09 -14.90
CA GLY A 32 8.80 -16.87 -15.27
C GLY A 32 7.99 -15.57 -15.12
N ARG A 33 6.87 -15.61 -14.37
CA ARG A 33 6.00 -14.44 -14.19
C ARG A 33 6.51 -13.61 -13.04
N VAL A 34 6.94 -12.40 -13.37
CA VAL A 34 7.28 -11.39 -12.38
C VAL A 34 5.99 -10.82 -11.79
N CYS A 35 5.73 -11.11 -10.51
CA CYS A 35 4.77 -10.38 -9.69
C CYS A 35 5.53 -9.36 -8.85
N ARG A 36 4.99 -8.16 -8.73
CA ARG A 36 5.49 -7.08 -7.88
C ARG A 36 4.30 -6.50 -7.15
N VAL A 37 4.48 -6.16 -5.88
CA VAL A 37 3.42 -5.56 -5.05
C VAL A 37 3.63 -4.06 -4.97
N VAL A 38 2.55 -3.29 -5.02
CA VAL A 38 2.55 -1.86 -4.69
C VAL A 38 1.71 -1.69 -3.43
N ASN A 39 2.26 -1.02 -2.41
CA ASN A 39 1.53 -0.69 -1.20
C ASN A 39 0.82 0.66 -1.37
N LEU A 40 -0.51 0.65 -1.26
CA LEU A 40 -1.37 1.85 -1.25
C LEU A 40 -2.08 2.04 0.10
N ASP A 41 -1.67 1.31 1.15
CA ASP A 41 -2.20 1.47 2.51
C ASP A 41 -1.24 2.34 3.34
N PRO A 42 -1.59 3.62 3.61
CA PRO A 42 -0.74 4.54 4.36
C PRO A 42 -0.73 4.26 5.87
N ALA A 43 -1.59 3.37 6.36
CA ALA A 43 -1.62 2.93 7.76
C ALA A 43 -0.95 1.56 7.97
N ALA A 44 -0.26 1.02 6.96
CA ALA A 44 0.39 -0.27 7.10
C ALA A 44 1.63 -0.19 8.00
N GLU A 45 1.75 -1.12 8.95
CA GLU A 45 2.88 -1.19 9.88
C GLU A 45 4.04 -2.04 9.32
N HIS A 46 3.77 -3.30 8.97
CA HIS A 46 4.78 -4.28 8.59
C HIS A 46 4.39 -5.12 7.37
N PHE A 47 5.38 -5.43 6.54
CA PHE A 47 5.27 -6.32 5.39
C PHE A 47 6.35 -7.40 5.42
N ASP A 48 5.98 -8.62 5.00
CA ASP A 48 6.91 -9.73 4.76
C ASP A 48 7.44 -9.76 3.31
N TYR A 49 7.40 -8.63 2.62
CA TYR A 49 7.80 -8.43 1.24
C TYR A 49 8.26 -6.99 1.00
N GLU A 50 9.04 -6.78 -0.07
CA GLU A 50 9.53 -5.47 -0.46
C GLU A 50 8.63 -4.91 -1.58
N PRO A 51 7.74 -3.95 -1.29
CA PRO A 51 6.89 -3.35 -2.31
C PRO A 51 7.74 -2.58 -3.34
N LEU A 52 7.32 -2.61 -4.60
CA LEU A 52 7.92 -1.82 -5.69
C LEU A 52 7.75 -0.32 -5.48
N ALA A 53 6.61 0.07 -4.89
CA ALA A 53 6.31 1.42 -4.48
C ALA A 53 5.48 1.35 -3.19
N ASP A 54 5.80 2.20 -2.22
CA ASP A 54 5.15 2.26 -0.92
C ASP A 54 4.65 3.66 -0.65
N ILE A 55 3.33 3.84 -0.58
CA ILE A 55 2.72 5.16 -0.33
C ILE A 55 3.29 5.85 0.91
N ARG A 56 3.82 5.10 1.89
CA ARG A 56 4.43 5.63 3.10
C ARG A 56 5.71 6.45 2.82
N ASP A 57 6.36 6.23 1.68
CA ASP A 57 7.50 7.06 1.24
C ASP A 57 7.04 8.44 0.74
N LEU A 58 5.75 8.57 0.37
CA LEU A 58 5.12 9.82 -0.03
C LEU A 58 4.41 10.50 1.15
N ILE A 59 3.58 9.73 1.88
CA ILE A 59 2.80 10.17 3.04
C ILE A 59 2.29 8.96 3.84
N SER A 60 2.50 8.95 5.16
CA SER A 60 1.91 7.96 6.07
C SER A 60 0.78 8.56 6.91
N VAL A 61 -0.04 7.71 7.53
CA VAL A 61 -1.05 8.16 8.50
C VAL A 61 -0.41 8.78 9.73
N ASP A 62 0.74 8.26 10.18
CA ASP A 62 1.46 8.78 11.33
C ASP A 62 1.95 10.22 11.08
N ASP A 63 2.50 10.51 9.90
CA ASP A 63 2.92 11.86 9.51
C ASP A 63 1.75 12.87 9.60
N VAL A 64 0.55 12.45 9.20
CA VAL A 64 -0.65 13.29 9.21
C VAL A 64 -1.22 13.47 10.62
N LEU A 65 -1.10 12.46 11.48
CA LEU A 65 -1.56 12.54 12.87
C LEU A 65 -0.61 13.37 13.73
N GLU A 66 0.68 13.39 13.42
CA GLU A 66 1.69 14.22 14.10
C GLU A 66 1.67 15.69 13.64
N ALA A 67 1.05 15.98 12.49
CA ALA A 67 0.90 17.34 11.98
C ALA A 67 -0.04 18.19 12.87
N GLU A 68 0.55 19.11 13.64
CA GLU A 68 -0.17 19.95 14.60
C GLU A 68 -1.24 20.85 13.96
N ASP A 69 -1.17 21.13 12.67
CA ASP A 69 -2.07 22.03 11.95
C ASP A 69 -3.31 21.34 11.34
N LEU A 70 -3.25 20.02 11.11
CA LEU A 70 -4.33 19.28 10.46
C LEU A 70 -5.43 18.84 11.45
N HIS A 71 -5.08 18.57 12.71
CA HIS A 71 -6.00 18.13 13.78
C HIS A 71 -6.99 17.02 13.34
N LEU A 72 -6.51 16.05 12.55
CA LEU A 72 -7.34 14.97 12.02
C LEU A 72 -7.35 13.76 12.96
N GLY A 73 -8.48 13.07 13.04
CA GLY A 73 -8.54 11.72 13.62
C GLY A 73 -8.06 10.65 12.61
N PRO A 74 -7.90 9.37 13.02
CA PRO A 74 -7.32 8.31 12.19
C PRO A 74 -7.97 8.13 10.81
N ASN A 75 -9.31 8.19 10.76
CA ASN A 75 -10.04 8.10 9.49
C ASN A 75 -9.87 9.36 8.62
N GLY A 76 -9.75 10.54 9.25
CA GLY A 76 -9.48 11.79 8.54
C GLY A 76 -8.09 11.78 7.92
N ALA A 77 -7.10 11.27 8.68
CA ALA A 77 -5.74 11.08 8.20
C ALA A 77 -5.67 10.13 7.00
N LEU A 78 -6.37 9.00 7.04
CA LEU A 78 -6.50 8.09 5.89
C LEU A 78 -7.01 8.81 4.63
N VAL A 79 -8.10 9.57 4.74
CA VAL A 79 -8.67 10.31 3.61
C VAL A 79 -7.69 11.38 3.10
N TYR A 80 -6.95 12.02 4.00
CA TYR A 80 -5.93 13.00 3.65
C TYR A 80 -4.78 12.37 2.85
N CYS A 81 -4.21 11.25 3.31
CA CYS A 81 -3.15 10.54 2.58
C CYS A 81 -3.57 10.20 1.15
N TRP A 82 -4.80 9.73 0.95
CA TRP A 82 -5.33 9.42 -0.38
C TRP A 82 -5.50 10.67 -1.27
N LYS A 83 -5.93 11.81 -0.69
CA LYS A 83 -5.97 13.09 -1.43
C LYS A 83 -4.57 13.53 -1.84
N TYR A 84 -3.61 13.45 -0.91
CA TYR A 84 -2.23 13.81 -1.18
C TYR A 84 -1.61 12.94 -2.27
N LEU A 85 -1.90 11.62 -2.30
CA LEU A 85 -1.52 10.75 -3.41
C LEU A 85 -2.16 11.19 -4.73
N LEU A 86 -3.45 11.54 -4.74
CA LEU A 86 -4.15 12.00 -5.95
C LEU A 86 -3.58 13.30 -6.51
N ASP A 87 -3.13 14.21 -5.64
CA ASP A 87 -2.50 15.46 -6.03
C ASP A 87 -1.03 15.28 -6.48
N ASN A 88 -0.41 14.14 -6.16
CA ASN A 88 0.99 13.80 -6.49
C ASN A 88 1.09 12.47 -7.28
N LEU A 89 0.14 12.20 -8.18
CA LEU A 89 0.07 10.92 -8.91
C LEU A 89 1.31 10.59 -9.74
N GLU A 90 2.11 11.60 -10.12
CA GLU A 90 3.40 11.43 -10.80
C GLU A 90 4.46 10.66 -10.00
N TRP A 91 4.27 10.54 -8.68
CA TRP A 91 5.11 9.71 -7.83
C TRP A 91 4.95 8.21 -8.13
N LEU A 92 3.79 7.79 -8.67
CA LEU A 92 3.42 6.39 -8.95
C LEU A 92 3.64 6.00 -10.41
#